data_AF-A0A2H6IVU9-F1
#
_entry.id   AF-A0A2H6IVU9-F1
#
_cell.length_a   1.000
_cell.length_b   1.000
_cell.length_c   1.000
_cell.angle_alpha   90.00
_cell.angle_beta   90.00
_cell.angle_gamma   90.00
#
_symmetry.space_group_name_H-M   'P 1'
#
loop_
_entity.id
_entity.type
_entity.pdbx_description
1 polymer ?
#
loop_
_entity_poly.entity_id
_entity_poly.type
_entity_poly.pdbx_seq_one_letter_code
_entity_poly.pdbx_strand_id
1 'polypeptide(L)' 'MRMISFFLILAGTLVLAGCKDADRPLSYEKGVYAGKADTKLTADQLEALRHRGALQRQ' A
#
# COMPACT_ATOMS: atom_id res chain seq x y z
N MET A 1 -19.31 29.67 15.05
CA MET A 1 -18.85 28.34 15.54
C MET A 1 -19.60 27.17 14.89
N ARG A 2 -20.93 27.13 14.88
CA ARG A 2 -21.71 26.01 14.29
C ARG A 2 -21.43 25.75 12.80
N MET A 3 -21.25 26.79 11.99
CA MET A 3 -20.88 26.66 10.56
C MET A 3 -19.47 26.07 10.36
N ILE A 4 -18.50 26.49 11.16
CA ILE A 4 -17.10 26.01 11.05
C ILE A 4 -17.03 24.53 11.41
N SER A 5 -17.74 24.12 12.46
CA SER A 5 -17.86 22.71 12.84
C SER A 5 -18.49 21.88 11.72
N PHE A 6 -19.49 22.41 11.01
CA PHE A 6 -20.12 21.71 9.88
C PHE A 6 -19.15 21.49 8.71
N PHE A 7 -18.37 22.53 8.35
CA PHE A 7 -17.35 22.41 7.31
C PHE A 7 -16.24 21.41 7.67
N LEU A 8 -15.81 21.38 8.94
CA LEU A 8 -14.81 20.42 9.40
C LEU A 8 -15.33 18.97 9.35
N ILE A 9 -16.59 18.75 9.72
CA ILE A 9 -17.22 17.43 9.64
C ILE A 9 -17.33 16.99 8.16
N LEU A 10 -17.77 17.88 7.27
CA LEU A 10 -17.90 17.58 5.85
C LEU A 10 -16.55 17.29 5.17
N ALA A 11 -15.51 18.06 5.52
CA ALA A 11 -14.16 17.80 5.03
C ALA A 11 -13.63 16.45 5.53
N GLY A 12 -13.90 16.10 6.79
CA GLY A 12 -13.52 14.80 7.37
C GLY A 12 -14.17 13.62 6.66
N THR A 13 -15.47 13.68 6.35
CA THR A 13 -16.17 12.57 5.68
C THR A 13 -15.69 12.35 4.25
N LEU A 14 -15.31 13.40 3.53
CA LEU A 14 -14.75 13.29 2.17
C LEU A 14 -13.39 12.56 2.15
N VAL A 15 -12.56 12.74 3.18
CA VAL A 15 -11.27 12.03 3.30
C VAL A 15 -11.48 10.53 3.54
N LEU A 16 -12.48 10.15 4.35
CA LEU A 16 -12.81 8.74 4.56
C LEU A 16 -13.46 8.07 3.35
N ALA A 17 -14.22 8.81 2.53
CA ALA A 17 -14.83 8.29 1.31
C ALA A 17 -13.83 7.90 0.21
N GLY A 18 -12.59 8.39 0.29
CA GLY A 18 -11.49 8.02 -0.63
C GLY A 18 -10.86 6.65 -0.36
N CYS A 19 -11.18 6.01 0.79
CA CYS A 19 -10.70 4.66 1.11
C CYS A 19 -11.60 3.60 0.42
N LYS A 20 -11.67 3.64 -0.91
CA LYS A 20 -12.24 2.53 -1.68
C LYS A 20 -11.22 1.40 -1.65
N ASP A 21 -11.61 0.25 -1.13
CA ASP A 21 -10.85 -0.99 -1.31
C ASP A 21 -10.54 -1.13 -2.80
N ALA A 22 -9.25 -1.03 -3.14
CA ALA A 22 -8.79 -1.15 -4.52
C ALA A 22 -9.31 -2.47 -5.09
N ASP A 23 -9.64 -2.51 -6.39
CA ASP A 23 -10.15 -3.71 -7.07
C ASP A 23 -9.23 -4.91 -6.79
N ARG A 24 -9.60 -5.69 -5.77
CA ARG A 24 -8.86 -6.86 -5.33
C ARG A 24 -9.40 -8.02 -6.17
N PRO A 25 -8.56 -8.68 -6.98
CA PRO A 25 -9.01 -9.83 -7.74
C PRO A 25 -9.54 -10.91 -6.79
N LEU A 26 -10.76 -11.40 -7.06
CA LEU A 26 -11.37 -12.52 -6.33
C LEU A 26 -10.98 -13.88 -6.93
N SER A 27 -10.36 -13.86 -8.11
CA SER A 27 -9.90 -15.03 -8.83
C SER A 27 -8.50 -14.77 -9.36
N TYR A 28 -7.66 -15.80 -9.26
CA TYR A 28 -6.33 -15.83 -9.83
C TYR A 28 -6.23 -17.05 -10.72
N GLU A 29 -5.60 -16.90 -11.88
CA GLU A 29 -5.29 -18.03 -12.72
C GLU A 29 -4.23 -18.89 -12.02
N LYS A 30 -4.52 -20.19 -11.90
CA LYS A 30 -3.66 -21.11 -11.16
C LYS A 30 -2.31 -21.23 -11.84
N GLY A 31 -1.25 -20.94 -11.10
CA GLY A 31 0.12 -20.99 -11.60
C GLY A 31 0.57 -19.74 -12.35
N VAL A 32 -0.28 -18.71 -12.45
CA VAL A 32 0.06 -17.43 -13.08
C VAL A 32 0.27 -16.36 -12.02
N TYR A 33 1.46 -15.76 -12.04
CA TYR A 33 1.76 -14.60 -11.22
C TYR A 33 1.19 -13.35 -11.90
N ALA A 34 0.19 -12.74 -11.28
CA ALA A 34 -0.48 -11.53 -11.78
C ALA A 34 0.22 -10.22 -11.37
N GLY A 35 1.39 -10.30 -10.72
CA GLY A 35 2.16 -9.12 -10.32
C GLY A 35 3.00 -8.55 -11.46
N LYS A 36 3.64 -7.40 -11.21
CA LYS A 36 4.60 -6.82 -12.15
C LYS A 36 5.83 -7.71 -12.23
N ALA A 37 6.48 -7.73 -13.40
CA ALA A 37 7.77 -8.39 -13.54
C ALA A 37 8.79 -7.80 -12.57
N ASP A 38 9.60 -8.67 -11.97
CA ASP A 38 10.69 -8.26 -11.09
C ASP A 38 11.70 -7.41 -11.85
N THR A 39 12.20 -6.38 -11.17
CA THR A 39 13.33 -5.60 -11.65
C THR A 39 14.61 -6.08 -10.99
N LYS A 40 15.74 -5.96 -11.71
CA LYS A 40 17.04 -6.22 -11.11
C LYS A 40 17.32 -5.19 -10.03
N LEU A 41 17.68 -5.66 -8.84
CA LEU A 41 18.16 -4.80 -7.77
C LEU A 41 19.56 -4.28 -8.09
N THR A 42 19.83 -3.03 -7.70
CA THR A 42 21.20 -2.51 -7.63
C THR A 42 21.97 -3.17 -6.48
N ALA A 43 23.30 -3.00 -6.47
CA ALA A 43 24.14 -3.51 -5.38
C ALA A 43 23.69 -2.96 -4.02
N ASP A 44 23.48 -1.64 -3.93
CA ASP A 44 23.05 -0.96 -2.72
C ASP A 44 21.66 -1.44 -2.24
N GLN A 45 20.73 -1.64 -3.18
CA GLN A 45 19.39 -2.17 -2.86
C GLN A 45 19.46 -3.59 -2.31
N LEU A 46 20.35 -4.41 -2.88
CA LEU A 46 20.55 -5.79 -2.45
C LEU A 46 21.21 -5.85 -1.06
N GLU A 47 22.19 -5.00 -0.79
CA GLU A 47 22.82 -4.89 0.53
C GLU A 47 21.80 -4.45 1.59
N ALA A 48 21.03 -3.40 1.31
CA ALA A 48 19.98 -2.92 2.21
C ALA A 48 18.92 -4.00 2.50
N LEU A 49 18.55 -4.80 1.48
CA LEU A 49 17.62 -5.92 1.64
C LEU A 49 18.18 -7.00 2.57
N ARG A 50 19.45 -7.37 2.40
CA ARG A 50 20.13 -8.36 3.26
C ARG A 50 20.19 -7.90 4.72
N HIS A 51 20.52 -6.63 4.94
CA HIS A 51 20.57 -6.05 6.28
C HIS A 51 19.20 -6.16 6.98
N ARG A 52 18.10 -5.73 6.32
CA ARG A 52 16.74 -5.87 6.87
C ARG A 52 16.38 -7.32 7.17
N GLY A 53 16.70 -8.23 6.25
CA GLY A 53 16.43 -9.66 6.45
C GLY A 53 17.21 -10.27 7.62
N ALA A 54 18.41 -9.78 7.94
CA ALA A 54 19.17 -10.22 9.10
C ALA A 54 18.50 -9.81 10.43
N LEU A 55 17.91 -8.61 10.47
CA LEU A 55 17.18 -8.12 11.65
C LEU A 55 15.90 -8.92 11.93
N GLN A 56 15.23 -9.44 10.90
CA GLN A 56 13.97 -10.19 11.02
C GLN A 56 14.15 -11.65 11.47
N ARG A 57 15.39 -12.16 11.50
CA ARG A 57 15.70 -13.53 11.94
C ARG A 57 16.01 -13.65 13.44
N GLN A 58 15.91 -12.55 14.18
CA GLN A 58 16.09 -12.48 15.64
C GLN A 58 14.76 -12.75 16.34
#